data_AF-A0A318T433-F1
#
_entry.id   AF-A0A318T433-F1
#
_cell.length_a   1.000
_cell.length_b   1.000
_cell.length_c   1.000
_cell.angle_alpha   90.00
_cell.angle_beta   90.00
_cell.angle_gamma   90.00
#
_symmetry.space_group_name_H-M   'P 1'
#
loop_
_entity.id
_entity.type
_entity.pdbx_description
1 polymer ?
#
loop_
_entity_poly.entity_id
_entity_poly.type
_entity_poly.pdbx_seq_one_letter_code
_entity_poly.pdbx_strand_id
1 'polypeptide(L)'
;MDDLATEIGERLKEERIRLGMTQKEMASLGGQAVNSQSLYERGKSAPGGIYLAAIAAVGVDVLYVITGYRGGSRSGVPQRDAETLLDKLERSAGERPELSQADGDTLRTIALDETISDRTRARADLLLRVAFHDEDAEQRQALRARRVRDEMARAEAIVDDASHSIGWTPPPAVRSHLVNLIRFWKVDADTISAFLYDLSRDSRG
;
A
#
# COMPACT_ATOMS: atom_id res chain seq x y z
N MET A 1 24.48 -21.02 15.70
CA MET A 1 24.04 -19.64 15.96
C MET A 1 24.69 -18.63 15.00
N ASP A 2 25.84 -18.96 14.38
CA ASP A 2 26.56 -18.13 13.39
C ASP A 2 25.85 -17.92 12.03
N ASP A 3 24.93 -18.80 11.64
CA ASP A 3 24.31 -18.79 10.31
C ASP A 3 23.41 -17.56 10.10
N LEU A 4 22.59 -17.22 11.09
CA LEU A 4 21.63 -16.12 10.99
C LEU A 4 22.30 -14.74 10.89
N ALA A 5 23.41 -14.54 11.62
CA ALA A 5 24.17 -13.29 11.56
C ALA A 5 24.85 -13.12 10.20
N THR A 6 25.35 -14.23 9.63
CA THR A 6 25.95 -14.26 8.29
C THR A 6 24.93 -13.90 7.22
N GLU A 7 23.76 -14.54 7.25
CA GLU A 7 22.67 -14.23 6.32
C GLU A 7 22.16 -12.79 6.44
N ILE A 8 21.98 -12.26 7.65
CA ILE A 8 21.60 -10.85 7.87
C ILE A 8 22.67 -9.92 7.29
N GLY A 9 23.94 -10.26 7.46
CA GLY A 9 25.08 -9.52 6.90
C GLY A 9 25.07 -9.48 5.37
N GLU A 10 24.79 -10.62 4.73
CA GLU A 10 24.66 -10.71 3.27
C GLU A 10 23.52 -9.84 2.75
N ARG A 11 22.34 -9.91 3.39
CA ARG A 11 21.18 -9.11 2.99
C ARG A 11 21.39 -7.61 3.23
N LEU A 12 22.07 -7.23 4.30
CA LEU A 12 22.47 -5.84 4.55
C LEU A 12 23.42 -5.34 3.45
N LYS A 13 24.38 -6.17 3.02
CA LYS A 13 25.28 -5.86 1.91
C LYS A 13 24.53 -5.71 0.59
N GLU A 14 23.56 -6.57 0.32
CA GLU A 14 22.73 -6.46 -0.88
C GLU A 14 21.94 -5.15 -0.93
N GLU A 15 21.33 -4.74 0.19
CA GLU A 15 20.60 -3.47 0.26
C GLU A 15 21.51 -2.27 0.07
N ARG A 16 22.71 -2.32 0.63
CA ARG A 16 23.73 -1.29 0.40
C ARG A 16 24.07 -1.15 -1.07
N ILE A 17 24.31 -2.27 -1.75
CA ILE A 17 24.66 -2.29 -3.17
C ILE A 17 23.48 -1.81 -4.01
N ARG A 18 22.24 -2.21 -3.68
CA ARG A 18 21.01 -1.77 -4.37
C ARG A 18 20.85 -0.26 -4.34
N LEU A 19 21.20 0.39 -3.23
CA LEU A 19 21.17 1.85 -3.08
C LEU A 19 22.42 2.55 -3.62
N GLY A 20 23.37 1.82 -4.21
CA GLY A 20 24.60 2.38 -4.76
C GLY A 20 25.56 2.95 -3.71
N MET A 21 25.43 2.54 -2.46
CA MET A 21 26.21 3.10 -1.34
C MET A 21 27.52 2.34 -1.10
N THR A 22 28.54 3.05 -0.66
CA THR A 22 29.78 2.49 -0.09
C THR A 22 29.57 2.07 1.36
N GLN A 23 30.44 1.19 1.87
CA GLN A 23 30.40 0.78 3.30
C GLN A 23 30.57 1.97 4.25
N LYS A 24 31.34 2.99 3.83
CA LYS A 24 31.55 4.22 4.60
C LYS A 24 30.29 5.06 4.68
N GLU A 25 29.60 5.25 3.56
CA GLU A 25 28.35 6.02 3.49
C GLU A 25 27.27 5.38 4.36
N MET A 26 27.06 4.07 4.22
CA MET A 26 26.06 3.37 5.02
C MET A 26 26.38 3.36 6.52
N ALA A 27 27.64 3.15 6.91
CA ALA A 27 28.05 3.21 8.32
C ALA A 27 27.77 4.58 8.96
N SER A 28 27.98 5.65 8.19
CA SER A 28 27.82 7.03 8.66
C SER A 28 26.36 7.37 8.99
N LEU A 29 25.39 6.75 8.29
CA LEU A 29 23.96 6.97 8.54
C LEU A 29 23.55 6.58 9.96
N GLY A 30 24.12 5.50 10.49
CA GLY A 30 23.87 5.05 11.86
C GLY A 30 24.90 5.55 12.88
N GLY A 31 25.75 6.51 12.53
CA GLY A 31 26.80 7.03 13.40
C GLY A 31 27.88 6.00 13.75
N GLN A 32 28.08 4.98 12.91
CA GLN A 32 29.00 3.88 13.15
C GLN A 32 30.31 4.05 12.39
N ALA A 33 31.36 3.41 12.90
CA ALA A 33 32.63 3.30 12.19
C ALA A 33 32.49 2.39 10.95
N VAL A 34 33.29 2.65 9.90
CA VAL A 34 33.30 1.82 8.67
C VAL A 34 33.57 0.34 8.97
N ASN A 35 34.42 0.07 9.99
CA ASN A 35 34.70 -1.30 10.42
C ASN A 35 33.44 -2.02 10.94
N SER A 36 32.51 -1.31 11.58
CA SER A 36 31.24 -1.88 12.05
C SER A 36 30.43 -2.43 10.87
N GLN A 37 30.32 -1.67 9.78
CA GLN A 37 29.62 -2.13 8.57
C GLN A 37 30.29 -3.37 7.96
N SER A 38 31.63 -3.40 7.91
CA SER A 38 32.37 -4.58 7.44
C SER A 38 32.18 -5.81 8.35
N LEU A 39 32.02 -5.61 9.65
CA LEU A 39 31.74 -6.70 10.60
C LEU A 39 30.31 -7.22 10.44
N TYR A 40 29.34 -6.31 10.23
CA TYR A 40 27.96 -6.68 9.95
C TYR A 40 27.85 -7.50 8.67
N GLU A 41 28.43 -7.01 7.56
CA GLU A 41 28.36 -7.69 6.26
C GLU A 41 29.09 -9.04 6.19
N ARG A 42 29.93 -9.36 7.19
CA ARG A 42 30.63 -10.65 7.31
C ARG A 42 30.00 -11.56 8.39
N GLY A 43 28.88 -11.17 8.96
CA GLY A 43 28.22 -11.90 10.05
C GLY A 43 29.02 -11.99 11.34
N LYS A 44 30.06 -11.16 11.51
CA LYS A 44 30.91 -11.14 12.72
C LYS A 44 30.30 -10.35 13.87
N SER A 45 29.29 -9.52 13.57
CA SER A 45 28.47 -8.81 14.54
C SER A 45 27.10 -8.54 13.92
N ALA A 46 26.07 -8.33 14.73
CA ALA A 46 24.73 -8.00 14.25
C ALA A 46 24.48 -6.48 14.34
N PRO A 47 23.81 -5.88 13.35
CA PRO A 47 23.40 -4.48 13.43
C PRO A 47 22.35 -4.30 14.54
N GLY A 48 22.50 -3.26 15.35
CA GLY A 48 21.55 -2.93 16.42
C GLY A 48 20.30 -2.21 15.92
N GLY A 49 19.25 -2.17 16.74
CA GLY A 49 17.96 -1.56 16.36
C GLY A 49 18.05 -0.07 15.98
N ILE A 50 18.86 0.73 16.68
CA ILE A 50 19.07 2.15 16.36
C ILE A 50 19.72 2.30 14.97
N TYR A 51 20.69 1.45 14.66
CA TYR A 51 21.36 1.44 13.36
C TYR A 51 20.39 1.10 12.23
N LEU A 52 19.59 0.04 12.42
CA LEU A 52 18.58 -0.39 11.46
C LEU A 52 17.52 0.70 11.22
N ALA A 53 17.05 1.36 12.28
CA ALA A 53 16.11 2.48 12.15
C ALA A 53 16.69 3.64 11.34
N ALA A 54 17.98 3.96 11.53
CA ALA A 54 18.65 5.03 10.80
C ALA A 54 18.77 4.73 9.29
N ILE A 55 19.14 3.51 8.92
CA ILE A 55 19.27 3.13 7.50
C ILE A 55 17.91 2.91 6.83
N ALA A 56 16.85 2.59 7.59
CA ALA A 56 15.48 2.53 7.05
C ALA A 56 15.04 3.89 6.47
N ALA A 57 15.43 4.99 7.11
CA ALA A 57 15.06 6.35 6.69
C ALA A 57 15.62 6.74 5.31
N VAL A 58 16.65 6.04 4.81
CA VAL A 58 17.22 6.26 3.48
C VAL A 58 16.77 5.20 2.46
N GLY A 59 15.78 4.38 2.82
CA GLY A 59 15.17 3.41 1.92
C GLY A 59 15.79 2.01 1.92
N VAL A 60 16.54 1.63 2.97
CA VAL A 60 16.91 0.23 3.19
C VAL A 60 15.68 -0.57 3.64
N ASP A 61 15.41 -1.69 2.99
CA ASP A 61 14.36 -2.64 3.39
C ASP A 61 14.84 -3.45 4.61
N VAL A 62 14.65 -2.88 5.81
CA VAL A 62 15.06 -3.51 7.07
C VAL A 62 14.30 -4.83 7.32
N LEU A 63 13.06 -4.93 6.85
CA LEU A 63 12.30 -6.17 6.94
C LEU A 63 13.00 -7.26 6.15
N TYR A 64 13.43 -6.98 4.92
CA TYR A 64 14.26 -7.90 4.14
C TYR A 64 15.57 -8.26 4.83
N VAL A 65 16.30 -7.27 5.37
CA VAL A 65 17.59 -7.53 6.05
C VAL A 65 17.42 -8.53 7.19
N ILE A 66 16.40 -8.34 8.04
CA ILE A 66 16.15 -9.20 9.20
C ILE A 66 15.56 -10.54 8.79
N THR A 67 14.59 -10.55 7.86
CA THR A 67 13.72 -11.72 7.61
C THR A 67 14.06 -12.51 6.36
N GLY A 68 14.81 -11.94 5.41
CA GLY A 68 15.04 -12.54 4.10
C GLY A 68 13.97 -12.29 3.06
N TYR A 69 12.94 -11.48 3.36
CA TYR A 69 11.80 -11.24 2.47
C TYR A 69 11.75 -9.81 1.95
N ARG A 70 12.03 -9.61 0.65
CA ARG A 70 11.95 -8.30 -0.02
C ARG A 70 10.50 -7.90 -0.17
N GLY A 71 10.16 -6.68 0.26
CA GLY A 71 8.82 -6.13 0.11
C GLY A 71 7.73 -7.03 0.67
N GLY A 72 7.74 -7.29 1.98
CA GLY A 72 6.56 -7.81 2.69
C GLY A 72 5.97 -9.14 2.18
N SER A 73 6.68 -9.95 1.39
CA SER A 73 6.08 -11.17 0.83
C SER A 73 7.02 -12.36 0.88
N ARG A 74 6.72 -13.31 1.77
CA ARG A 74 6.81 -14.75 1.46
C ARG A 74 5.55 -15.55 1.83
N SER A 75 4.42 -14.87 2.04
CA SER A 75 3.11 -15.51 2.25
C SER A 75 1.98 -14.68 1.67
N GLY A 76 2.10 -14.33 0.39
CA GLY A 76 1.04 -13.65 -0.35
C GLY A 76 0.51 -14.55 -1.45
N VAL A 77 -0.81 -14.67 -1.56
CA VAL A 77 -1.46 -15.31 -2.70
C VAL A 77 -1.32 -14.35 -3.88
N PRO A 78 -0.78 -14.75 -5.05
CA PRO A 78 -0.72 -13.85 -6.20
C PRO A 78 -2.09 -13.25 -6.54
N GLN A 79 -2.16 -11.99 -6.95
CA GLN A 79 -3.42 -11.28 -7.25
C GLN A 79 -4.41 -12.11 -8.10
N ARG A 80 -3.92 -12.75 -9.17
CA ARG A 80 -4.74 -13.57 -10.07
C ARG A 80 -5.28 -14.83 -9.39
N ASP A 81 -4.48 -15.42 -8.51
CA ASP A 81 -4.86 -16.62 -7.77
C ASP A 81 -5.85 -16.25 -6.67
N ALA A 82 -5.68 -15.11 -6.01
CA ALA A 82 -6.62 -14.57 -5.02
C ALA A 82 -7.99 -14.31 -5.66
N GLU A 83 -8.03 -13.71 -6.84
CA GLU A 83 -9.28 -13.53 -7.61
C GLU A 83 -9.93 -14.86 -7.96
N THR A 84 -9.14 -15.83 -8.45
CA THR A 84 -9.64 -17.17 -8.80
C THR A 84 -10.19 -17.93 -7.59
N LEU A 85 -9.54 -17.81 -6.43
CA LEU A 85 -9.99 -18.42 -5.17
C LEU A 85 -11.28 -17.77 -4.69
N LEU A 86 -11.36 -16.44 -4.70
CA LEU A 86 -12.57 -15.72 -4.32
C LEU A 86 -13.76 -16.09 -5.21
N ASP A 87 -13.58 -16.17 -6.52
CA ASP A 87 -14.63 -16.62 -7.43
C ASP A 87 -15.16 -18.02 -7.08
N LYS A 88 -14.29 -18.93 -6.64
CA LYS A 88 -14.68 -20.28 -6.20
C LYS A 88 -15.42 -20.25 -4.86
N LEU A 89 -14.93 -19.47 -3.90
CA LEU A 89 -15.51 -19.35 -2.57
C LEU A 89 -16.87 -18.64 -2.60
N GLU A 90 -17.04 -17.61 -3.43
CA GLU A 90 -18.32 -16.91 -3.61
C GLU A 90 -19.40 -17.85 -4.18
N ARG A 91 -19.05 -18.68 -5.17
CA ARG A 91 -19.97 -19.72 -5.67
C ARG A 91 -20.28 -20.75 -4.59
N SER A 92 -19.26 -21.21 -3.87
CA SER A 92 -19.40 -22.22 -2.82
C SER A 92 -20.26 -21.72 -1.67
N ALA A 93 -20.16 -20.45 -1.28
CA ALA A 93 -20.99 -19.83 -0.25
C ALA A 93 -22.46 -19.67 -0.68
N GLY A 94 -22.73 -19.59 -1.98
CA GLY A 94 -24.10 -19.60 -2.52
C GLY A 94 -24.73 -20.99 -2.57
N GLU A 95 -23.91 -22.03 -2.73
CA GLU A 95 -24.36 -23.43 -2.87
C GLU A 95 -24.31 -24.23 -1.56
N ARG A 96 -23.37 -23.89 -0.65
CA ARG A 96 -23.16 -24.52 0.64
C ARG A 96 -23.25 -23.47 1.75
N PRO A 97 -23.99 -23.73 2.85
CA PRO A 97 -24.17 -22.72 3.90
C PRO A 97 -22.91 -22.41 4.71
N GLU A 98 -21.95 -23.33 4.78
CA GLU A 98 -20.79 -23.22 5.67
C GLU A 98 -19.47 -23.40 4.91
N LEU A 99 -18.68 -22.32 4.88
CA LEU A 99 -17.29 -22.36 4.42
C LEU A 99 -16.41 -23.01 5.49
N SER A 100 -15.34 -23.69 5.07
CA SER A 100 -14.42 -24.34 6.00
C SER A 100 -13.52 -23.32 6.72
N GLN A 101 -12.95 -23.70 7.87
CA GLN A 101 -11.98 -22.83 8.56
C GLN A 101 -10.75 -22.52 7.69
N ALA A 102 -10.32 -23.46 6.83
CA ALA A 102 -9.24 -23.23 5.88
C ALA A 102 -9.59 -22.15 4.83
N ASP A 103 -10.87 -22.05 4.45
CA ASP A 103 -11.36 -20.97 3.59
C ASP A 103 -11.28 -19.63 4.33
N GLY A 104 -11.66 -19.59 5.61
CA GLY A 104 -11.53 -18.43 6.48
C GLY A 104 -10.09 -17.91 6.58
N ASP A 105 -9.12 -18.81 6.80
CA ASP A 105 -7.70 -18.44 6.89
C ASP A 105 -7.15 -17.92 5.55
N THR A 106 -7.60 -18.53 4.44
CA THR A 106 -7.28 -18.05 3.09
C THR A 106 -7.83 -16.65 2.85
N LEU A 107 -9.08 -16.40 3.24
CA LEU A 107 -9.71 -15.08 3.12
C LEU A 107 -9.00 -14.02 3.97
N ARG A 108 -8.58 -14.35 5.20
CA ARG A 108 -7.81 -13.41 6.04
C ARG A 108 -6.46 -13.08 5.43
N THR A 109 -5.76 -14.08 4.88
CA THR A 109 -4.50 -13.88 4.17
C THR A 109 -4.69 -12.88 3.03
N ILE A 110 -5.71 -13.10 2.19
CA ILE A 110 -6.01 -12.19 1.08
C ILE A 110 -6.40 -10.80 1.60
N ALA A 111 -7.26 -10.70 2.61
CA ALA A 111 -7.77 -9.43 3.11
C ALA A 111 -6.69 -8.52 3.73
N LEU A 112 -5.67 -9.13 4.34
CA LEU A 112 -4.57 -8.43 5.01
C LEU A 112 -3.36 -8.15 4.11
N ASP A 113 -3.26 -8.82 2.95
CA ASP A 113 -2.13 -8.66 2.04
C ASP A 113 -2.20 -7.35 1.26
N GLU A 114 -1.38 -6.37 1.63
CA GLU A 114 -1.34 -5.05 1.00
C GLU A 114 -0.90 -5.06 -0.47
N THR A 115 -0.28 -6.16 -0.94
CA THR A 115 0.07 -6.34 -2.36
C THR A 115 -1.15 -6.70 -3.22
N ILE A 116 -2.25 -7.12 -2.60
CA ILE A 116 -3.53 -7.41 -3.25
C ILE A 116 -4.33 -6.13 -3.44
N SER A 117 -4.98 -6.01 -4.61
CA SER A 117 -5.80 -4.86 -4.94
C SER A 117 -6.90 -4.64 -3.90
N ASP A 118 -7.19 -3.37 -3.60
CA ASP A 118 -8.18 -3.00 -2.59
C ASP A 118 -9.56 -3.61 -2.88
N ARG A 119 -9.91 -3.73 -4.17
CA ARG A 119 -11.13 -4.40 -4.64
C ARG A 119 -11.15 -5.88 -4.25
N THR A 120 -10.06 -6.61 -4.49
CA THR A 120 -9.97 -8.04 -4.19
C THR A 120 -9.96 -8.28 -2.68
N ARG A 121 -9.27 -7.43 -1.90
CA ARG A 121 -9.33 -7.48 -0.43
C ARG A 121 -10.73 -7.21 0.12
N ALA A 122 -11.45 -6.25 -0.46
CA ALA A 122 -12.81 -5.92 -0.03
C ALA A 122 -13.81 -7.08 -0.24
N ARG A 123 -13.62 -7.88 -1.32
CA ARG A 123 -14.38 -9.13 -1.55
C ARG A 123 -14.09 -10.16 -0.46
N ALA A 124 -12.83 -10.35 -0.10
CA ALA A 124 -12.45 -11.28 0.97
C ALA A 124 -13.06 -10.89 2.32
N ASP A 125 -12.99 -9.60 2.68
CA ASP A 125 -13.62 -9.09 3.91
C ASP A 125 -15.15 -9.26 3.91
N LEU A 126 -15.82 -9.18 2.75
CA LEU A 126 -17.27 -9.42 2.67
C LEU A 126 -17.60 -10.88 3.03
N LEU A 127 -16.83 -11.83 2.50
CA LEU A 127 -17.02 -13.25 2.80
C LEU A 127 -16.71 -13.55 4.28
N LEU A 128 -15.65 -12.96 4.84
CA LEU A 128 -15.34 -13.07 6.28
C LEU A 128 -16.49 -12.57 7.16
N ARG A 129 -17.09 -11.43 6.79
CA ARG A 129 -18.21 -10.86 7.55
C ARG A 129 -19.47 -11.73 7.46
N VAL A 130 -19.82 -12.19 6.26
CA VAL A 130 -21.08 -12.92 6.01
C VAL A 130 -21.00 -14.37 6.47
N ALA A 131 -19.89 -15.06 6.21
CA ALA A 131 -19.76 -16.49 6.49
C ALA A 131 -19.11 -16.80 7.84
N PHE A 132 -18.31 -15.89 8.41
CA PHE A 132 -17.58 -16.12 9.66
C PHE A 132 -17.90 -15.12 10.77
N HIS A 133 -18.79 -14.14 10.52
CA HIS A 133 -19.12 -13.07 11.48
C HIS A 133 -17.87 -12.36 12.04
N ASP A 134 -16.85 -12.19 11.19
CA ASP A 134 -15.56 -11.63 11.57
C ASP A 134 -15.68 -10.11 11.84
N GLU A 135 -15.59 -9.70 13.10
CA GLU A 135 -15.71 -8.30 13.53
C GLU A 135 -14.58 -7.42 12.97
N ASP A 136 -13.37 -7.97 12.82
CA ASP A 136 -12.24 -7.22 12.27
C ASP A 136 -12.46 -6.92 10.78
N ALA A 137 -13.08 -7.84 10.04
CA ALA A 137 -13.48 -7.62 8.64
C ALA A 137 -14.52 -6.49 8.53
N GLU A 138 -15.47 -6.41 9.46
CA GLU A 138 -16.43 -5.33 9.52
C GLU A 138 -15.76 -3.98 9.78
N GLN A 139 -14.83 -3.91 10.73
CA GLN A 139 -14.05 -2.69 11.01
C GLN A 139 -13.23 -2.25 9.78
N ARG A 140 -12.57 -3.19 9.09
CA ARG A 140 -11.83 -2.89 7.86
C ARG A 140 -12.74 -2.37 6.74
N GLN A 141 -13.92 -2.94 6.55
CA GLN A 141 -14.90 -2.42 5.58
C GLN A 141 -15.39 -1.02 5.95
N ALA A 142 -15.66 -0.76 7.23
CA ALA A 142 -16.06 0.57 7.71
C ALA A 142 -14.97 1.62 7.46
N LEU A 143 -13.70 1.27 7.72
CA LEU A 143 -12.55 2.12 7.42
C LEU A 143 -12.39 2.38 5.92
N ARG A 144 -12.55 1.37 5.06
CA ARG A 144 -12.52 1.57 3.60
C ARG A 144 -13.66 2.47 3.13
N ALA A 145 -14.87 2.25 3.61
CA ALA A 145 -16.03 3.08 3.28
C ALA A 145 -15.80 4.54 3.72
N ARG A 146 -15.22 4.75 4.91
CA ARG A 146 -14.82 6.07 5.39
C ARG A 146 -13.76 6.70 4.49
N ARG A 147 -12.70 5.97 4.14
CA ARG A 147 -11.65 6.45 3.23
C ARG A 147 -12.21 6.89 1.88
N VAL A 148 -13.09 6.08 1.28
CA VAL A 148 -13.73 6.40 -0.01
C VAL A 148 -14.62 7.64 0.11
N ARG A 149 -15.39 7.77 1.20
CA ARG A 149 -16.19 8.98 1.46
C ARG A 149 -15.32 10.21 1.64
N ASP A 150 -14.25 10.12 2.44
CA ASP A 150 -13.34 11.23 2.71
C ASP A 150 -12.59 11.65 1.43
N GLU A 151 -12.16 10.69 0.60
CA GLU A 151 -11.53 10.95 -0.70
C GLU A 151 -12.50 11.61 -1.68
N MET A 152 -13.75 11.14 -1.72
CA MET A 152 -14.80 11.74 -2.55
C MET A 152 -15.10 13.17 -2.11
N ALA A 153 -15.31 13.41 -0.81
CA ALA A 153 -15.57 14.73 -0.26
C ALA A 153 -14.42 15.72 -0.54
N ARG A 154 -13.17 15.27 -0.46
CA ARG A 154 -11.99 16.09 -0.83
C ARG A 154 -11.98 16.45 -2.31
N ALA A 155 -12.21 15.48 -3.20
CA ALA A 155 -12.23 15.72 -4.63
C ALA A 155 -13.37 16.68 -5.02
N GLU A 156 -14.54 16.54 -4.39
CA GLU A 156 -15.65 17.48 -4.56
C GLU A 156 -15.31 18.88 -4.07
N ALA A 157 -14.72 19.01 -2.88
CA ALA A 157 -14.29 20.30 -2.34
C ALA A 157 -13.30 21.03 -3.27
N ILE A 158 -12.34 20.32 -3.86
CA ILE A 158 -11.40 20.90 -4.83
C ILE A 158 -12.12 21.47 -6.05
N VAL A 159 -13.09 20.73 -6.60
CA VAL A 159 -13.85 21.19 -7.77
C VAL A 159 -14.75 22.36 -7.41
N ASP A 160 -15.37 22.33 -6.23
CA ASP A 160 -16.27 23.38 -5.75
C ASP A 160 -15.50 24.68 -5.44
N ASP A 161 -14.33 24.59 -4.80
CA ASP A 161 -13.41 25.73 -4.54
C ASP A 161 -12.90 26.35 -5.84
N ALA A 162 -12.50 25.52 -6.81
CA ALA A 162 -12.08 25.99 -8.13
C ALA A 162 -13.22 26.70 -8.88
N SER A 163 -14.43 26.13 -8.84
CA SER A 163 -15.64 26.70 -9.44
C SER A 163 -16.01 28.04 -8.80
N HIS A 164 -15.89 28.13 -7.46
CA HIS A 164 -16.13 29.37 -6.72
C HIS A 164 -15.13 30.46 -7.09
N SER A 165 -13.85 30.09 -7.21
CA SER A 165 -12.76 31.03 -7.54
C SER A 165 -12.92 31.67 -8.92
N ILE A 166 -13.45 30.94 -9.90
CA ILE A 166 -13.69 31.45 -11.27
C ILE A 166 -15.09 32.03 -11.48
N GLY A 167 -15.98 31.90 -10.49
CA GLY A 167 -17.37 32.34 -10.57
C GLY A 167 -18.17 31.63 -11.67
N TRP A 168 -17.86 30.37 -11.96
CA TRP A 168 -18.54 29.56 -12.97
C TRP A 168 -18.74 28.14 -12.45
N THR A 169 -19.99 27.69 -12.49
CA THR A 169 -20.37 26.34 -12.07
C THR A 169 -20.43 25.43 -13.29
N PRO A 170 -19.59 24.38 -13.38
CA PRO A 170 -19.64 23.44 -14.48
C PRO A 170 -20.95 22.63 -14.47
N PRO A 171 -21.44 22.18 -15.64
CA PRO A 171 -22.56 21.24 -15.70
C PRO A 171 -22.29 19.96 -14.88
N PRO A 172 -23.34 19.29 -14.33
CA PRO A 172 -23.16 18.12 -13.46
C PRO A 172 -22.33 16.97 -14.07
N ALA A 173 -22.43 16.77 -15.39
CA ALA A 173 -21.65 15.77 -16.10
C ALA A 173 -20.16 16.10 -16.10
N VAL A 174 -19.80 17.37 -16.30
CA VAL A 174 -18.42 17.86 -16.27
C VAL A 174 -17.87 17.82 -14.84
N ARG A 175 -18.66 18.25 -13.85
CA ARG A 175 -18.30 18.16 -12.41
C ARG A 175 -17.94 16.72 -12.03
N SER A 176 -18.79 15.76 -12.38
CA SER A 176 -18.54 14.33 -12.12
C SER A 176 -17.24 13.84 -12.76
N HIS A 177 -16.92 14.30 -13.96
CA HIS A 177 -15.69 13.93 -14.65
C HIS A 177 -14.43 14.49 -13.96
N LEU A 178 -14.47 15.75 -13.53
CA LEU A 178 -13.38 16.39 -12.79
C LEU A 178 -13.11 15.70 -11.45
N VAL A 179 -14.16 15.35 -10.71
CA VAL A 179 -14.04 14.56 -9.47
C VAL A 179 -13.39 13.19 -9.75
N ASN A 180 -13.75 12.53 -10.85
CA ASN A 180 -13.14 11.25 -11.24
C ASN A 180 -11.65 11.40 -11.63
N LEU A 181 -11.27 12.49 -12.29
CA LEU A 181 -9.86 12.79 -12.60
C LEU A 181 -9.02 12.91 -11.32
N ILE A 182 -9.51 13.60 -10.31
CA ILE A 182 -8.82 13.71 -9.01
C ILE A 182 -8.70 12.32 -8.35
N ARG A 183 -9.80 11.56 -8.29
CA ARG A 183 -9.85 10.28 -7.56
C ARG A 183 -8.99 9.19 -8.19
N PHE A 184 -9.15 8.98 -9.50
CA PHE A 184 -8.53 7.86 -10.21
C PHE A 184 -7.18 8.20 -10.84
N TRP A 185 -6.98 9.48 -11.22
CA TRP A 185 -5.79 9.91 -11.96
C TRP A 185 -4.89 10.86 -11.17
N LYS A 186 -5.26 11.16 -9.92
CA LYS A 186 -4.49 12.01 -8.98
C LYS A 186 -4.13 13.38 -9.58
N VAL A 187 -5.02 13.91 -10.43
CA VAL A 187 -4.89 15.27 -10.97
C VAL A 187 -5.00 16.26 -9.81
N ASP A 188 -4.04 17.18 -9.72
CA ASP A 188 -3.98 18.19 -8.66
C ASP A 188 -4.99 19.33 -8.85
N ALA A 189 -5.17 20.12 -7.78
CA ALA A 189 -6.15 21.21 -7.74
C ALA A 189 -5.84 22.34 -8.74
N ASP A 190 -4.55 22.62 -9.00
CA ASP A 190 -4.14 23.68 -9.92
C ASP A 190 -4.51 23.31 -11.36
N THR A 191 -4.27 22.05 -11.73
CA THR A 191 -4.64 21.50 -13.05
C THR A 191 -6.16 21.49 -13.24
N ILE A 192 -6.93 21.13 -12.20
CA ILE A 192 -8.41 21.18 -12.24
C ILE A 192 -8.90 22.62 -12.41
N SER A 193 -8.29 23.57 -11.71
CA SER A 193 -8.62 24.98 -11.80
C SER A 193 -8.34 25.55 -13.20
N ALA A 194 -7.21 25.17 -13.80
CA ALA A 194 -6.88 25.54 -15.18
C ALA A 194 -7.90 24.98 -16.19
N PHE A 195 -8.24 23.69 -16.09
CA PHE A 195 -9.27 23.09 -16.97
C PHE A 195 -10.63 23.78 -16.83
N LEU A 196 -11.05 24.06 -15.60
CA LEU A 196 -12.31 24.76 -15.34
C LEU A 196 -12.30 26.17 -15.92
N TYR A 197 -11.17 26.89 -15.81
CA TYR A 197 -11.01 28.21 -16.40
C TYR A 197 -11.18 28.17 -17.93
N ASP A 198 -10.49 27.26 -18.61
CA ASP A 198 -10.58 27.11 -20.07
C ASP A 198 -12.00 26.78 -20.52
N LEU A 199 -12.65 25.80 -19.87
CA LEU A 199 -14.04 25.43 -20.16
C LEU A 199 -15.03 26.58 -19.93
N SER A 200 -14.77 27.42 -18.92
CA SER A 200 -15.61 28.59 -18.64
C SER A 200 -15.51 29.66 -19.72
N ARG A 201 -14.35 29.77 -20.40
CA ARG A 201 -14.15 30.72 -21.51
C ARG A 201 -14.90 30.26 -22.75
N ASP A 202 -14.76 28.99 -23.12
CA ASP A 202 -15.43 28.41 -24.28
C ASP A 202 -16.96 28.42 -24.14
N SER A 203 -17.47 28.31 -22.91
CA SER A 203 -18.91 28.38 -22.64
C SER A 203 -19.50 29.79 -22.68
N ARG A 204 -18.65 30.84 -22.69
CA ARG A 204 -19.06 32.26 -22.71
C ARG A 204 -18.88 32.93 -24.08
N GLY A 205 -18.26 32.24 -25.04
CA GLY A 205 -18.12 32.66 -26.45
C GLY A 205 -19.22 32.09 -27.33
#